data_AF-A0A258FVJ3-F1
#
_entry.id   AF-A0A258FVJ3-F1
#
_cell.length_a   1.000
_cell.length_b   1.000
_cell.length_c   1.000
_cell.angle_alpha   90.00
_cell.angle_beta   90.00
_cell.angle_gamma   90.00
#
_symmetry.space_group_name_H-M   'P 1'
#
loop_
_entity.id
_entity.type
_entity.pdbx_description
1 polymer ?
#
loop_
_entity_poly.entity_id
_entity_poly.type
_entity_poly.pdbx_seq_one_letter_code
_entity_poly.pdbx_strand_id
1 'polypeptide(L)'
;MSDKRTDFLWIVQMIMIKHQERVTGWSGVAGDAVAASHRIPAEMTARDAALAFCSVFVEGFNGETRAEVPAWLSALRDPSRSVYEDRGLRSV
;
A
#
# COMPACT_ATOMS: atom_id res chain seq x y z
N MET A 1 2.17 16.75 14.20
CA MET A 1 1.10 16.25 13.31
C MET A 1 1.71 15.10 12.52
N SER A 2 1.06 13.94 12.53
CA SER A 2 1.48 12.80 11.71
C SER A 2 1.29 13.16 10.23
N ASP A 3 2.24 12.80 9.38
CA ASP A 3 2.11 12.97 7.95
C ASP A 3 1.15 11.90 7.38
N LYS A 4 0.40 12.24 6.33
CA LYS A 4 -0.60 11.39 5.68
C LYS A 4 -0.05 10.01 5.32
N ARG A 5 1.23 9.95 4.95
CA ARG A 5 1.97 8.72 4.66
C ARG A 5 2.14 7.85 5.91
N THR A 6 2.55 8.45 7.03
CA THR A 6 2.72 7.77 8.31
C THR A 6 1.40 7.22 8.82
N ASP A 7 0.32 8.00 8.72
CA ASP A 7 -1.03 7.55 9.10
C ASP A 7 -1.51 6.37 8.26
N PHE A 8 -1.30 6.42 6.95
CA PHE A 8 -1.64 5.32 6.05
C PHE A 8 -0.90 4.03 6.44
N LEU A 9 0.42 4.10 6.62
CA LEU A 9 1.25 2.93 6.96
C LEU A 9 0.83 2.33 8.31
N TRP A 10 0.52 3.18 9.29
CA TRP A 10 0.06 2.74 10.59
C TRP A 10 -1.29 2.01 10.51
N ILE A 11 -2.25 2.55 9.77
CA ILE A 11 -3.57 1.92 9.60
C ILE A 11 -3.44 0.59 8.86
N VAL A 12 -2.66 0.53 7.77
CA VAL A 12 -2.40 -0.71 7.04
C VAL A 12 -1.77 -1.76 7.96
N GLN A 13 -0.75 -1.39 8.74
CA GLN A 13 -0.12 -2.31 9.70
C GLN A 13 -1.13 -2.87 10.71
N MET A 14 -1.99 -2.03 11.29
CA MET A 14 -3.00 -2.47 12.24
C MET A 14 -4.02 -3.43 11.62
N ILE A 15 -4.48 -3.15 10.39
CA ILE A 15 -5.41 -4.01 9.67
C ILE A 15 -4.73 -5.34 9.32
N MET A 16 -3.51 -5.32 8.79
CA MET A 16 -2.79 -6.53 8.43
C MET A 16 -2.52 -7.42 9.65
N ILE A 17 -2.11 -6.85 10.79
CA ILE A 17 -1.91 -7.62 12.05
C ILE A 17 -3.22 -8.27 12.49
N LYS A 18 -4.33 -7.52 12.45
CA LYS A 18 -5.66 -8.05 12.80
C LYS A 18 -6.10 -9.20 11.89
N HIS A 19 -5.70 -9.17 10.62
CA HIS A 19 -6.11 -10.14 9.60
C HIS A 19 -4.98 -11.06 9.15
N GLN A 20 -3.96 -11.28 10.00
CA GLN A 20 -2.71 -11.95 9.60
C GLN A 20 -2.88 -13.35 8.98
N GLU A 21 -3.90 -14.09 9.39
CA GLU A 21 -4.20 -15.43 8.87
C GLU A 21 -4.78 -15.41 7.45
N ARG A 22 -5.20 -14.24 6.96
CA ARG A 22 -5.86 -14.03 5.66
C ARG A 22 -4.98 -13.28 4.67
N VAL A 23 -3.73 -13.03 5.02
CA VAL A 23 -2.76 -12.32 4.18
C VAL A 23 -1.68 -13.30 3.74
N THR A 24 -1.65 -13.63 2.46
CA THR A 24 -0.54 -14.39 1.86
C THR A 24 0.51 -13.41 1.31
N GLY A 25 1.79 -13.74 1.45
CA GLY A 25 2.88 -12.91 0.91
C GLY A 25 3.13 -11.62 1.69
N TRP A 26 3.09 -11.67 3.03
CA TRP A 26 3.23 -10.52 3.94
C TRP A 26 4.35 -9.53 3.58
N SER A 27 5.55 -10.03 3.24
CA SER A 27 6.70 -9.18 2.87
C SER A 27 6.48 -8.41 1.57
N GLY A 28 5.81 -9.02 0.58
CA GLY A 28 5.43 -8.36 -0.66
C GLY A 28 4.40 -7.27 -0.41
N VAL A 29 3.35 -7.58 0.36
CA VAL A 29 2.30 -6.61 0.71
C VAL A 29 2.86 -5.44 1.51
N ALA A 30 3.82 -5.66 2.41
CA ALA A 30 4.49 -4.59 3.13
C ALA A 30 5.29 -3.67 2.19
N GLY A 31 5.97 -4.23 1.18
CA GLY A 31 6.65 -3.44 0.13
C GLY A 31 5.67 -2.63 -0.70
N ASP A 32 4.54 -3.24 -1.10
CA ASP A 32 3.47 -2.57 -1.84
C ASP A 32 2.83 -1.44 -1.02
N ALA A 33 2.65 -1.61 0.30
CA ALA A 33 2.17 -0.56 1.18
C ALA A 33 3.13 0.63 1.22
N VAL A 34 4.45 0.39 1.29
CA VAL A 34 5.44 1.47 1.22
C VAL A 34 5.36 2.20 -0.12
N ALA A 35 5.31 1.49 -1.25
CA ALA A 35 5.19 2.10 -2.57
C ALA A 35 3.88 2.90 -2.72
N ALA A 36 2.75 2.33 -2.27
CA ALA A 36 1.44 2.98 -2.29
C ALA A 36 1.40 4.25 -1.43
N SER A 37 2.12 4.26 -0.30
CA SER A 37 2.17 5.41 0.62
C SER A 37 2.72 6.69 -0.04
N HIS A 38 3.53 6.56 -1.10
CA HIS A 38 4.05 7.68 -1.88
C HIS A 38 3.10 8.17 -2.99
N ARG A 39 2.01 7.45 -3.25
CA ARG A 39 1.09 7.70 -4.37
C ARG A 39 -0.35 7.93 -3.92
N ILE A 40 -0.57 8.13 -2.62
CA ILE A 40 -1.90 8.41 -2.09
C ILE A 40 -2.44 9.68 -2.76
N PRO A 41 -3.58 9.62 -3.48
CA PRO A 41 -4.15 10.79 -4.14
C PRO A 41 -4.40 11.94 -3.17
N ALA A 42 -4.20 13.18 -3.60
CA ALA A 42 -4.25 14.35 -2.73
C ALA A 42 -5.61 14.48 -2.02
N GLU A 43 -6.68 14.19 -2.75
CA GLU A 43 -8.08 14.22 -2.36
C GLU A 43 -8.51 13.10 -1.42
N MET A 44 -7.73 12.01 -1.32
CA MET A 44 -8.08 10.85 -0.51
C MET A 44 -7.54 10.97 0.90
N THR A 45 -8.26 10.55 1.94
CA THR A 45 -7.68 10.52 3.29
C THR A 45 -6.74 9.33 3.45
N ALA A 46 -5.83 9.38 4.43
CA ALA A 46 -4.97 8.23 4.77
C ALA A 46 -5.78 6.97 5.10
N ARG A 47 -6.93 7.15 5.76
CA ARG A 47 -7.84 6.07 6.14
C ARG A 47 -8.48 5.44 4.92
N ASP A 48 -9.05 6.24 4.02
CA ASP A 48 -9.72 5.72 2.83
C ASP A 48 -8.75 4.97 1.92
N ALA A 49 -7.53 5.51 1.77
CA ALA A 49 -6.46 4.86 1.03
C ALA A 49 -6.06 3.52 1.65
N ALA A 50 -5.94 3.45 2.98
CA ALA A 50 -5.59 2.22 3.68
C ALA A 50 -6.68 1.15 3.55
N LEU A 51 -7.96 1.55 3.64
CA LEU A 51 -9.09 0.63 3.44
C LEU A 51 -9.11 0.08 2.01
N ALA A 52 -8.91 0.93 1.01
CA ALA A 52 -8.84 0.54 -0.40
C ALA A 52 -7.63 -0.36 -0.70
N PHE A 53 -6.49 -0.12 -0.05
CA PHE A 53 -5.33 -0.99 -0.13
C PHE A 53 -5.64 -2.37 0.49
N CYS A 54 -6.11 -2.41 1.73
CA CYS A 54 -6.37 -3.65 2.44
C CYS A 54 -7.48 -4.48 1.78
N SER A 55 -8.47 -3.88 1.13
CA SER A 55 -9.50 -4.64 0.39
C SER A 55 -8.93 -5.48 -0.75
N VAL A 56 -7.79 -5.09 -1.33
CA VAL A 56 -7.10 -5.86 -2.39
C VAL A 56 -6.35 -7.05 -1.81
N PHE A 57 -5.70 -6.88 -0.66
CA PHE A 57 -4.73 -7.85 -0.11
C PHE A 57 -5.26 -8.72 1.03
N VAL A 58 -6.39 -8.35 1.64
CA VAL A 58 -7.00 -9.12 2.73
C VAL A 58 -8.25 -9.81 2.20
N GLU A 59 -8.24 -11.14 2.16
CA GLU A 59 -9.37 -11.92 1.69
C GLU A 59 -10.59 -11.75 2.61
N GLY A 60 -11.77 -11.50 2.01
CA GLY A 60 -13.02 -11.30 2.75
C GLY A 60 -13.07 -10.02 3.58
N PHE A 61 -12.18 -9.04 3.33
CA PHE A 61 -12.15 -7.76 4.05
C PHE A 61 -13.48 -6.99 3.98
N ASN A 62 -14.22 -7.13 2.87
CA ASN A 62 -15.52 -6.48 2.65
C ASN A 62 -16.67 -7.47 2.37
N GLY A 63 -16.58 -8.71 2.85
CA GLY A 63 -17.69 -9.67 2.78
C GLY A 63 -17.71 -10.62 1.58
N GLU A 64 -17.40 -10.20 0.34
CA GLU A 64 -17.31 -11.10 -0.83
C GLU A 64 -16.35 -10.58 -1.93
N THR A 65 -15.77 -11.53 -2.69
CA THR A 65 -14.88 -11.46 -3.89
C THR A 65 -13.68 -10.51 -3.81
N ARG A 66 -12.53 -10.89 -4.40
CA ARG A 66 -11.32 -10.03 -4.50
C ARG A 66 -11.72 -8.62 -4.97
N ALA A 67 -11.40 -7.60 -4.18
CA ALA A 67 -11.68 -6.23 -4.57
C ALA A 67 -10.92 -5.89 -5.86
N GLU A 68 -11.57 -5.16 -6.76
CA GLU A 68 -10.92 -4.64 -7.95
C GLU A 68 -9.75 -3.73 -7.54
N VAL A 69 -8.60 -3.87 -8.21
CA VAL A 69 -7.41 -3.07 -7.88
C VAL A 69 -7.65 -1.62 -8.32
N PRO A 70 -7.69 -0.65 -7.39
CA PRO A 70 -7.87 0.76 -7.75
C PRO A 70 -6.78 1.25 -8.71
N ALA A 71 -7.14 2.11 -9.66
CA ALA A 71 -6.20 2.60 -10.67
C ALA A 71 -4.94 3.27 -10.07
N TRP A 72 -5.06 3.94 -8.93
CA TRP A 72 -3.91 4.57 -8.24
C TRP A 72 -2.97 3.56 -7.57
N LEU A 73 -3.47 2.35 -7.26
CA LEU A 73 -2.67 1.21 -6.79
C LEU A 73 -2.14 0.36 -7.95
N SER A 74 -2.60 0.60 -9.17
CA SER A 74 -2.02 -0.05 -10.34
C SER A 74 -0.61 0.49 -10.62
N ALA A 75 0.27 -0.39 -11.12
CA ALA A 75 1.64 -0.03 -11.50
C ALA A 75 2.48 0.61 -10.37
N LEU A 76 2.37 0.11 -9.13
CA LEU A 76 3.30 0.45 -8.06
C LEU A 76 4.73 0.18 -8.53
N ARG A 77 5.61 1.16 -8.31
CA ARG A 77 7.05 1.05 -8.56
C ARG A 77 7.77 1.23 -7.25
N ASP A 78 8.90 0.54 -7.11
CA ASP A 78 9.79 0.75 -5.98
C ASP A 78 10.23 2.22 -5.95
N PRO A 79 9.90 2.97 -4.89
CA PRO A 79 10.26 4.38 -4.77
C PRO A 79 11.77 4.59 -4.68
N SER A 80 12.56 3.59 -4.28
CA SER A 80 14.02 3.67 -4.33
C SER A 80 14.53 3.73 -5.78
N ARG A 81 13.84 3.05 -6.70
CA ARG A 81 14.23 2.96 -8.11
C ARG A 81 14.19 4.31 -8.84
N SER A 82 13.26 5.20 -8.48
CA SER A 82 13.24 6.56 -9.05
C SER A 82 14.40 7.42 -8.56
N VAL A 83 14.85 7.24 -7.31
CA VAL A 83 16.02 7.94 -6.76
C VAL A 83 17.31 7.46 -7.43
N TYR A 84 17.40 6.17 -7.75
CA TYR A 84 18.54 5.61 -8.48
C TYR A 84 18.58 6.10 -9.95
N GLU A 85 17.43 6.11 -10.64
CA GLU A 85 17.33 6.61 -12.02
C GLU A 85 17.64 8.11 -12.14
N ASP A 86 17.13 8.95 -11.23
CA ASP A 86 17.39 10.40 -11.22
C ASP A 86 18.85 10.74 -10.88
N ARG A 87 19.55 9.85 -10.16
CA ARG A 87 20.98 9.95 -9.85
C ARG A 87 21.89 9.24 -10.86
N GLY A 88 21.33 8.68 -11.94
CA GLY A 88 22.09 7.94 -12.96
C GLY A 88 22.76 6.66 -12.45
N LEU A 89 22.36 6.16 -11.29
CA LEU A 89 22.90 4.93 -10.70
C LEU A 89 22.00 3.77 -11.09
N ARG A 90 22.53 2.78 -11.82
CA ARG A 90 21.78 1.56 -12.11
C ARG A 90 21.68 0.71 -10.84
N SER A 91 20.47 0.29 -10.50
CA SER A 91 20.24 -0.78 -9.52
C SER A 91 21.09 -1.99 -9.91
N VAL A 92 21.95 -2.43 -9.00
CA VAL A 92 22.75 -3.66 -9.11
C VAL A 92 21.84 -4.87 -9.06
#